data_AF-A0AAE3ME97-F1
#
_entry.id   AF-A0AAE3ME97-F1
#
_cell.length_a   1.000
_cell.length_b   1.000
_cell.length_c   1.000
_cell.angle_alpha   90.00
_cell.angle_beta   90.00
_cell.angle_gamma   90.00
#
_symmetry.space_group_name_H-M   'P 1'
#
loop_
_entity.id
_entity.type
_entity.pdbx_description
1 polymer ?
#
loop_
_entity_poly.entity_id
_entity_poly.type
_entity_poly.pdbx_seq_one_letter_code
_entity_poly.pdbx_strand_id
1 'polypeptide(L)'
;MRIFIGIKLDLAKQLNQVQTIFHEDTKIKWVKENNLHLTLLFIGNIDRDIVPELKQNLETTLSSENTFTIQVQDYGTFIKRRKPGILWLKVHQNDVLESLQSKITKATLKIIPDLNIQHNQYTPHITLARYHHSLKIDPELLNASSNNAIDTHHITEIQIIESKSQPGGVVYNILERISL
;
A
#
# COMPACT_ATOMS: atom_id res chain seq x y z
N MET A 1 3.02 18.71 -3.99
CA MET A 1 2.37 17.45 -4.45
C MET A 1 2.22 16.50 -3.28
N ARG A 2 1.27 15.55 -3.29
CA ARG A 2 1.18 14.52 -2.25
C ARG A 2 1.83 13.23 -2.75
N ILE A 3 2.83 12.69 -2.05
CA ILE A 3 3.51 11.46 -2.46
C ILE A 3 3.58 10.40 -1.36
N PHE A 4 3.86 9.17 -1.76
CA PHE A 4 4.24 8.05 -0.92
C PHE A 4 5.18 7.11 -1.66
N ILE A 5 5.89 6.27 -0.92
CA ILE A 5 6.74 5.20 -1.47
C ILE A 5 5.97 3.88 -1.31
N GLY A 6 5.89 3.08 -2.38
CA GLY A 6 5.16 1.83 -2.36
C GLY A 6 5.64 0.84 -3.41
N ILE A 7 4.99 -0.33 -3.42
CA ILE A 7 5.18 -1.41 -4.38
C ILE A 7 3.83 -1.63 -5.07
N LYS A 8 3.76 -1.37 -6.37
CA LYS A 8 2.57 -1.69 -7.17
C LYS A 8 2.41 -3.21 -7.30
N LEU A 9 1.19 -3.71 -7.13
CA LEU A 9 0.88 -5.14 -7.21
C LEU A 9 -0.32 -5.35 -8.12
N ASP A 10 -0.29 -6.41 -8.93
CA ASP A 10 -1.47 -6.89 -9.64
C ASP A 10 -2.24 -7.85 -8.73
N LEU A 11 -3.41 -7.40 -8.29
CA LEU A 11 -4.28 -8.10 -7.35
C LEU A 11 -5.73 -8.09 -7.85
N ALA A 12 -5.92 -8.01 -9.17
CA ALA A 12 -7.24 -7.97 -9.79
C ALA A 12 -8.07 -9.21 -9.40
N LYS A 13 -7.43 -10.38 -9.30
CA LYS A 13 -8.11 -11.62 -8.88
C LYS A 13 -8.70 -11.50 -7.47
N GLN A 14 -7.90 -11.08 -6.49
CA GLN A 14 -8.33 -10.95 -5.10
C GLN A 14 -9.36 -9.85 -4.93
N LEU A 15 -9.19 -8.71 -5.64
CA LEU A 15 -10.17 -7.65 -5.64
C LEU A 15 -11.53 -8.12 -6.18
N ASN A 16 -11.54 -8.83 -7.31
CA ASN A 16 -12.75 -9.35 -7.93
C ASN A 16 -13.47 -10.38 -7.04
N GLN A 17 -12.72 -11.21 -6.31
CA GLN A 17 -13.30 -12.18 -5.35
C GLN A 17 -14.15 -11.49 -4.29
N VAL A 18 -13.63 -10.45 -3.65
CA VAL A 18 -14.38 -9.71 -2.62
C VAL A 18 -15.44 -8.79 -3.20
N GLN A 19 -15.23 -8.24 -4.38
CA GLN A 19 -16.25 -7.44 -5.07
C GLN A 19 -17.50 -8.27 -5.38
N THR A 20 -17.34 -9.53 -5.73
CA THR A 20 -18.47 -10.45 -5.97
C THR A 20 -19.31 -10.66 -4.72
N ILE A 21 -18.67 -10.74 -3.54
CA ILE A 21 -19.34 -10.93 -2.25
C ILE A 21 -20.19 -9.71 -1.87
N PHE A 22 -19.72 -8.50 -2.19
CA PHE A 22 -20.39 -7.24 -1.83
C PHE A 22 -20.88 -6.43 -3.04
N HIS A 23 -21.28 -7.10 -4.12
CA HIS A 23 -21.56 -6.43 -5.40
C HIS A 23 -22.74 -5.43 -5.34
N GLU A 24 -23.69 -5.61 -4.41
CA GLU A 24 -24.84 -4.71 -4.22
C GLU A 24 -24.56 -3.55 -3.24
N ASP A 25 -23.42 -3.56 -2.54
CA ASP A 25 -23.15 -2.66 -1.43
C ASP A 25 -22.57 -1.31 -1.86
N THR A 26 -23.46 -0.36 -2.15
CA THR A 26 -23.11 1.02 -2.54
C THR A 26 -22.35 1.83 -1.48
N LYS A 27 -22.27 1.31 -0.25
CA LYS A 27 -21.55 1.92 0.88
C LYS A 27 -20.07 1.53 0.91
N ILE A 28 -19.61 0.72 -0.04
CA ILE A 28 -18.20 0.33 -0.22
C ILE A 28 -17.61 1.08 -1.42
N LYS A 29 -16.47 1.74 -1.19
CA LYS A 29 -15.68 2.39 -2.23
C LYS A 29 -14.43 1.56 -2.48
N TRP A 30 -14.41 0.85 -3.60
CA TRP A 30 -13.30 0.01 -4.03
C TRP A 30 -12.11 0.84 -4.51
N VAL A 31 -10.90 0.36 -4.22
CA VAL A 31 -9.68 0.84 -4.85
C VAL A 31 -9.70 0.36 -6.30
N LYS A 32 -9.34 1.24 -7.25
CA LYS A 32 -9.18 0.86 -8.65
C LYS A 32 -8.07 -0.18 -8.78
N GLU A 33 -8.22 -1.18 -9.64
CA GLU A 33 -7.22 -2.23 -9.86
C GLU A 33 -5.81 -1.66 -10.08
N ASN A 34 -5.69 -0.66 -10.96
CA ASN A 34 -4.42 0.01 -11.25
C ASN A 34 -3.79 0.79 -10.09
N ASN A 35 -4.54 1.00 -9.00
CA ASN A 35 -4.12 1.66 -7.79
C ASN A 35 -3.80 0.68 -6.65
N LEU A 36 -3.89 -0.64 -6.85
CA LEU A 36 -3.52 -1.62 -5.83
C LEU A 36 -2.00 -1.60 -5.61
N HIS A 37 -1.61 -1.43 -4.35
CA HIS A 37 -0.21 -1.31 -3.95
C HIS A 37 -0.04 -1.63 -2.46
N LEU A 38 1.16 -2.01 -2.10
CA LEU A 38 1.65 -2.03 -0.73
C LEU A 38 2.34 -0.69 -0.44
N THR A 39 1.90 0.03 0.59
CA THR A 39 2.57 1.28 1.00
C THR A 39 3.74 0.97 1.94
N LEU A 40 4.93 1.51 1.64
CA LEU A 40 6.11 1.43 2.50
C LEU A 40 6.26 2.68 3.38
N LEU A 41 5.99 3.86 2.83
CA LEU A 41 6.09 5.13 3.57
C LEU A 41 5.17 6.21 2.99
N PHE A 42 4.27 6.76 3.80
CA PHE A 42 3.54 7.97 3.45
C PHE A 42 4.39 9.21 3.74
N ILE A 43 4.67 10.01 2.72
CA ILE A 43 5.43 11.27 2.86
C ILE A 43 4.47 12.46 3.00
N GLY A 44 3.33 12.43 2.30
CA GLY A 44 2.37 13.52 2.36
C GLY A 44 2.75 14.64 1.38
N ASN A 45 2.46 15.89 1.77
CA ASN A 45 2.67 17.04 0.88
C ASN A 45 4.13 17.47 0.89
N ILE A 46 4.74 17.52 -0.29
CA ILE A 46 6.14 17.89 -0.50
C ILE A 46 6.29 18.76 -1.76
N ASP A 47 7.39 19.49 -1.87
CA ASP A 47 7.76 20.17 -3.12
C ASP A 47 8.17 19.15 -4.20
N ARG A 48 7.86 19.45 -5.46
CA ARG A 48 8.26 18.64 -6.62
C ARG A 48 9.77 18.51 -6.70
N ASP A 49 10.49 19.58 -6.38
CA ASP A 49 11.93 19.68 -6.61
C ASP A 49 12.75 18.75 -5.67
N ILE A 50 12.11 18.18 -4.64
CA ILE A 50 12.72 17.19 -3.73
C ILE A 50 12.76 15.79 -4.35
N VAL A 51 11.93 15.49 -5.36
CA VAL A 51 11.81 14.13 -5.91
C VAL A 51 13.11 13.61 -6.54
N PRO A 52 13.88 14.39 -7.34
CA PRO A 52 15.14 13.91 -7.90
C PRO A 52 16.19 13.56 -6.83
N GLU A 53 16.31 14.38 -5.78
CA GLU A 53 17.24 14.12 -4.68
C GLU A 53 16.83 12.89 -3.86
N LEU A 54 15.53 12.77 -3.55
CA LEU A 54 14.97 11.61 -2.88
C LEU A 54 15.23 10.32 -3.66
N LYS A 55 15.02 10.35 -4.99
CA LYS A 55 15.30 9.23 -5.89
C LYS A 55 16.77 8.81 -5.79
N GLN A 56 17.71 9.73 -6.00
CA GLN A 56 19.14 9.42 -6.02
C GLN A 56 19.62 8.80 -4.70
N ASN A 57 19.12 9.32 -3.58
CA ASN A 57 19.44 8.80 -2.26
C ASN A 57 18.83 7.40 -2.02
N LEU A 58 17.62 7.13 -2.53
CA LEU A 58 17.02 5.79 -2.49
C LEU A 58 17.78 4.79 -3.38
N GLU A 59 18.12 5.17 -4.62
CA GLU A 59 18.93 4.32 -5.52
C GLU A 59 20.27 3.94 -4.88
N THR A 60 20.96 4.91 -4.27
CA THR A 60 22.23 4.66 -3.57
C THR A 60 22.03 3.78 -2.32
N THR A 61 20.94 3.98 -1.57
CA THR A 61 20.68 3.20 -0.35
C THR A 61 20.29 1.75 -0.68
N LEU A 62 19.61 1.55 -1.80
CA LEU A 62 19.01 0.27 -2.17
C LEU A 62 19.84 -0.53 -3.19
N SER A 63 20.97 0.00 -3.67
CA SER A 63 21.78 -0.61 -4.73
C SER A 63 22.34 -2.01 -4.44
N SER A 64 22.30 -2.45 -3.18
CA SER A 64 22.76 -3.76 -2.73
C SER A 64 21.64 -4.64 -2.17
N GLU A 65 20.38 -4.22 -2.29
CA GLU A 65 19.28 -5.08 -1.92
C GLU A 65 19.18 -6.23 -2.92
N ASN A 66 18.54 -7.32 -2.51
CA ASN A 66 18.18 -8.38 -3.44
C ASN A 66 16.69 -8.28 -3.70
N THR A 67 16.28 -8.73 -4.90
CA THR A 67 14.87 -9.00 -5.14
C THR A 67 14.38 -10.08 -4.19
N PHE A 68 13.11 -10.01 -3.80
CA PHE A 68 12.53 -10.92 -2.81
C PHE A 68 11.09 -11.23 -3.16
N THR A 69 10.47 -12.16 -2.44
CA THR A 69 9.06 -12.49 -2.61
C THR A 69 8.28 -12.05 -1.39
N ILE A 70 7.04 -11.60 -1.62
CA ILE A 70 6.04 -11.42 -0.57
C ILE A 70 4.88 -12.38 -0.82
N GLN A 71 4.24 -12.79 0.26
CA GLN A 71 3.03 -13.60 0.21
C GLN A 71 1.85 -12.77 0.70
N VAL A 72 0.76 -12.80 -0.05
CA VAL A 72 -0.49 -12.15 0.31
C VAL A 72 -1.58 -13.19 0.44
N GLN A 73 -2.34 -13.06 1.52
CA GLN A 73 -3.49 -13.90 1.86
C GLN A 73 -4.31 -13.14 2.88
N ASP A 74 -5.50 -13.66 3.21
CA ASP A 74 -6.33 -13.21 4.31
C ASP A 74 -6.79 -11.75 4.21
N TYR A 75 -8.10 -11.56 4.25
CA TYR A 75 -8.72 -10.27 4.43
C TYR A 75 -8.68 -9.88 5.90
N GLY A 76 -8.57 -8.57 6.12
CA GLY A 76 -8.69 -7.94 7.42
C GLY A 76 -9.38 -6.59 7.31
N THR A 77 -9.74 -6.04 8.46
CA THR A 77 -10.32 -4.70 8.51
C THR A 77 -9.61 -3.81 9.52
N PHE A 78 -9.47 -2.52 9.18
CA PHE A 78 -9.16 -1.48 10.16
C PHE A 78 -10.40 -0.64 10.41
N ILE A 79 -10.81 -0.56 11.67
CA ILE A 79 -11.97 0.20 12.09
C ILE A 79 -11.52 1.27 13.08
N LYS A 80 -11.94 2.52 12.84
CA LYS A 80 -11.76 3.62 13.78
C LYS A 80 -13.08 4.34 13.95
N ARG A 81 -13.44 4.64 15.21
CA ARG A 81 -14.72 5.26 15.57
C ARG A 81 -14.98 6.51 14.70
N ARG A 82 -16.16 6.54 14.06
CA ARG A 82 -16.63 7.64 13.18
C ARG A 82 -15.73 7.91 11.96
N LYS A 83 -14.84 6.99 11.58
CA LYS A 83 -14.09 7.05 10.32
C LYS A 83 -14.49 5.90 9.39
N PRO A 84 -14.37 6.05 8.06
CA PRO A 84 -14.54 4.94 7.15
C PRO A 84 -13.65 3.76 7.57
N GLY A 85 -14.23 2.56 7.54
CA GLY A 85 -13.47 1.32 7.69
C GLY A 85 -12.61 1.08 6.47
N ILE A 86 -11.54 0.30 6.64
CA ILE A 86 -10.64 -0.12 5.56
C ILE A 86 -10.71 -1.63 5.49
N LEU A 87 -11.05 -2.17 4.32
CA LEU A 87 -10.88 -3.59 3.99
C LEU A 87 -9.53 -3.74 3.30
N TRP A 88 -8.73 -4.69 3.73
CA TRP A 88 -7.37 -4.89 3.23
C TRP A 88 -7.02 -6.38 3.11
N LEU A 89 -6.02 -6.67 2.28
CA LEU A 89 -5.31 -7.96 2.22
C LEU A 89 -4.07 -7.93 3.08
N LYS A 90 -3.84 -9.00 3.83
CA LYS A 90 -2.64 -9.17 4.64
C LYS A 90 -1.47 -9.46 3.72
N VAL A 91 -0.34 -8.82 4.03
CA VAL A 91 0.96 -9.30 3.58
C VAL A 91 1.55 -10.08 4.75
N HIS A 92 1.94 -11.33 4.50
CA HIS A 92 2.54 -12.17 5.53
C HIS A 92 3.87 -11.58 6.01
N GLN A 93 4.23 -11.90 7.25
CA GLN A 93 5.45 -11.39 7.89
C GLN A 93 6.67 -11.75 7.05
N ASN A 94 7.53 -10.75 6.83
CA ASN A 94 8.68 -10.87 5.95
C ASN A 94 9.78 -9.91 6.41
N ASP A 95 10.85 -10.47 6.97
CA ASP A 95 11.95 -9.69 7.53
C ASP A 95 12.66 -8.81 6.47
N VAL A 96 12.69 -9.27 5.21
CA VAL A 96 13.26 -8.50 4.09
C VAL A 96 12.42 -7.26 3.81
N LEU A 97 11.08 -7.40 3.81
CA LEU A 97 10.16 -6.29 3.63
C LEU A 97 10.24 -5.27 4.79
N GLU A 98 10.32 -5.76 6.04
CA GLU A 98 10.45 -4.90 7.22
C GLU A 98 11.79 -4.14 7.22
N SER A 99 12.88 -4.84 6.89
CA SER A 99 14.21 -4.24 6.72
C SER A 99 14.22 -3.18 5.62
N LEU A 100 13.63 -3.49 4.45
CA LEU A 100 13.49 -2.56 3.33
C LEU A 100 12.70 -1.30 3.75
N GLN A 101 11.57 -1.48 4.42
CA GLN A 101 10.74 -0.37 4.92
C GLN A 101 11.53 0.53 5.89
N SER A 102 12.30 -0.06 6.79
CA SER A 102 13.17 0.66 7.73
C SER A 102 14.26 1.45 7.00
N LYS A 103 14.93 0.84 6.01
CA LYS A 103 15.95 1.49 5.18
C LYS A 103 15.37 2.67 4.40
N ILE A 104 14.24 2.49 3.73
CA ILE A 104 13.53 3.56 3.01
C ILE A 104 13.15 4.70 3.94
N THR A 105 12.67 4.39 5.14
CA THR A 105 12.29 5.40 6.14
C THR A 105 13.50 6.23 6.55
N LYS A 106 14.62 5.57 6.89
CA LYS A 106 15.87 6.26 7.25
C LYS A 106 16.45 7.08 6.10
N ALA A 107 16.43 6.54 4.88
CA ALA A 107 16.88 7.25 3.69
C ALA A 107 16.04 8.50 3.44
N THR A 108 14.72 8.38 3.52
CA THR A 108 13.78 9.50 3.33
C THR A 108 13.99 10.59 4.37
N LEU A 109 14.21 10.24 5.64
CA LEU A 109 14.48 11.20 6.72
C LEU A 109 15.77 12.01 6.53
N LYS A 110 16.75 11.50 5.77
CA LYS A 110 17.96 12.30 5.44
C LYS A 110 17.62 13.46 4.51
N ILE A 111 16.64 13.28 3.63
CA ILE A 111 16.21 14.28 2.65
C ILE A 111 15.09 15.15 3.21
N ILE A 112 14.22 14.59 4.06
CA ILE A 112 13.06 15.26 4.66
C ILE A 112 13.10 15.04 6.18
N PRO A 113 13.95 15.78 6.92
CA PRO A 113 14.15 15.57 8.36
C PRO A 113 12.89 15.80 9.20
N ASP A 114 12.04 16.75 8.80
CA ASP A 114 10.82 17.12 9.51
C ASP A 114 9.60 16.24 9.16
N LEU A 115 9.83 15.11 8.46
CA LEU A 115 8.75 14.21 8.09
C LEU A 115 8.12 13.58 9.33
N ASN A 116 6.83 13.85 9.56
CA ASN A 116 6.07 13.25 10.65
C ASN A 116 5.70 11.79 10.32
N ILE A 117 6.53 10.85 10.79
CA ILE A 117 6.33 9.42 10.58
C ILE A 117 5.48 8.84 11.72
N GLN A 118 4.60 7.90 11.39
CA GLN A 118 3.90 7.14 12.41
C GLN A 118 4.87 6.20 13.13
N HIS A 119 5.06 6.37 14.44
CA HIS A 119 5.93 5.52 15.26
C HIS A 119 5.34 4.14 15.60
N ASN A 120 4.21 3.78 15.00
CA ASN A 120 3.62 2.47 15.21
C ASN A 120 4.39 1.39 14.45
N GLN A 121 4.30 0.16 14.92
CA GLN A 121 4.82 -1.00 14.19
C GLN A 121 4.26 -1.01 12.76
N TYR A 122 5.14 -1.17 11.78
CA TYR A 122 4.75 -1.32 10.39
C TYR A 122 3.88 -2.58 10.23
N THR A 123 2.65 -2.39 9.75
CA THR A 123 1.69 -3.47 9.50
C THR A 123 1.46 -3.54 7.99
N PRO A 124 2.15 -4.42 7.25
CA PRO A 124 2.08 -4.44 5.81
C PRO A 124 0.70 -4.95 5.36
N HIS A 125 0.01 -4.14 4.57
CA HIS A 125 -1.34 -4.44 4.08
C HIS A 125 -1.59 -3.77 2.74
N ILE A 126 -2.44 -4.36 1.92
CA ILE A 126 -2.93 -3.75 0.67
C ILE A 126 -4.37 -3.34 0.87
N THR A 127 -4.65 -2.04 0.78
CA THR A 127 -6.04 -1.55 0.87
C THR A 127 -6.82 -1.96 -0.37
N LEU A 128 -7.93 -2.69 -0.17
CA LEU A 128 -8.86 -3.07 -1.24
C LEU A 128 -10.06 -2.13 -1.33
N ALA A 129 -10.56 -1.69 -0.18
CA ALA A 129 -11.72 -0.80 -0.14
C ALA A 129 -11.75 0.08 1.12
N ARG A 130 -12.53 1.15 1.01
CA ARG A 130 -12.98 1.95 2.16
C ARG A 130 -14.49 1.85 2.24
N TYR A 131 -15.04 1.61 3.42
CA TYR A 131 -16.47 1.41 3.60
C TYR A 131 -17.05 2.29 4.70
N HIS A 132 -18.35 2.59 4.61
CA HIS A 132 -19.02 3.43 5.59
C HIS A 132 -18.96 2.82 7.00
N HIS A 133 -18.75 3.65 8.02
CA HIS A 133 -18.54 3.20 9.41
C HIS A 133 -19.72 2.42 10.03
N SER A 134 -20.90 2.46 9.40
CA SER A 134 -22.08 1.68 9.81
C SER A 134 -22.09 0.25 9.26
N LEU A 135 -21.29 -0.04 8.22
CA LEU A 135 -21.16 -1.39 7.70
C LEU A 135 -20.26 -2.21 8.62
N LYS A 136 -20.66 -3.45 8.86
CA LYS A 136 -19.84 -4.45 9.55
C LYS A 136 -19.37 -5.44 8.50
N ILE A 137 -18.08 -5.41 8.21
CA ILE A 137 -17.42 -6.41 7.39
C ILE A 137 -16.70 -7.34 8.35
N ASP A 138 -17.05 -8.62 8.30
CA ASP A 138 -16.43 -9.67 9.11
C ASP A 138 -15.31 -10.34 8.30
N PRO A 139 -14.03 -10.14 8.68
CA PRO A 139 -12.91 -10.77 7.99
C PRO A 139 -12.93 -12.29 8.05
N GLU A 140 -13.45 -12.90 9.13
CA GLU A 140 -13.47 -14.36 9.29
C GLU A 140 -14.43 -15.00 8.28
N LEU A 141 -15.63 -14.43 8.15
CA LEU A 141 -16.59 -14.86 7.13
C LEU A 141 -16.06 -14.63 5.71
N LEU A 142 -15.34 -13.53 5.48
CA LEU A 142 -14.69 -13.29 4.19
C LEU A 142 -13.67 -14.37 3.89
N ASN A 143 -12.75 -14.63 4.82
CA ASN A 143 -11.70 -15.63 4.64
C ASN A 143 -12.26 -17.04 4.45
N ALA A 144 -13.36 -17.39 5.11
CA ALA A 144 -14.04 -18.68 4.93
C ALA A 144 -14.77 -18.82 3.59
N SER A 145 -15.30 -17.73 3.05
CA SER A 145 -16.07 -17.73 1.80
C SER A 145 -15.21 -17.54 0.55
N SER A 146 -14.09 -16.84 0.70
CA SER A 146 -13.09 -16.70 -0.33
C SER A 146 -12.16 -17.91 -0.33
N ASN A 147 -12.03 -18.61 -1.46
CA ASN A 147 -11.01 -19.63 -1.65
C ASN A 147 -9.62 -18.97 -1.78
N ASN A 148 -9.14 -18.39 -0.67
CA ASN A 148 -7.96 -17.54 -0.58
C ASN A 148 -6.69 -18.40 -0.61
N ALA A 149 -6.30 -18.79 -1.82
CA ALA A 149 -4.95 -19.29 -2.05
C ALA A 149 -3.93 -18.20 -1.73
N ILE A 150 -2.79 -18.60 -1.14
CA ILE A 150 -1.63 -17.74 -0.99
C ILE A 150 -1.20 -17.29 -2.39
N ASP A 151 -1.12 -15.98 -2.60
CA ASP A 151 -0.55 -15.40 -3.81
C ASP A 151 0.84 -14.84 -3.52
N THR A 152 1.78 -15.10 -4.42
CA THR A 152 3.20 -14.78 -4.23
C THR A 152 3.63 -13.79 -5.29
N HIS A 153 4.14 -12.63 -4.85
CA HIS A 153 4.64 -11.59 -5.74
C HIS A 153 6.15 -11.46 -5.62
N HIS A 154 6.83 -11.47 -6.75
CA HIS A 154 8.26 -11.17 -6.82
C HIS A 154 8.46 -9.66 -6.92
N ILE A 155 9.21 -9.10 -5.97
CA ILE A 155 9.45 -7.67 -5.84
C ILE A 155 10.85 -7.36 -6.36
N THR A 156 10.89 -6.55 -7.43
CA THR A 156 12.13 -6.15 -8.11
C THR A 156 12.38 -4.65 -8.02
N GLU A 157 11.38 -3.86 -7.64
CA GLU A 157 11.47 -2.40 -7.57
C GLU A 157 10.45 -1.82 -6.59
N ILE A 158 10.73 -0.59 -6.15
CA ILE A 158 9.79 0.30 -5.45
C ILE A 158 9.50 1.52 -6.32
N GLN A 159 8.42 2.24 -6.01
CA GLN A 159 8.05 3.45 -6.73
C GLN A 159 7.82 4.64 -5.79
N ILE A 160 8.23 5.83 -6.25
CA ILE A 160 7.74 7.10 -5.71
C ILE A 160 6.47 7.44 -6.46
N ILE A 161 5.35 7.51 -5.74
CA ILE A 161 4.01 7.62 -6.32
C ILE A 161 3.36 8.93 -5.86
N GLU A 162 2.89 9.72 -6.82
CA GLU A 162 2.05 10.89 -6.58
C GLU A 162 0.58 10.49 -6.45
N SER A 163 -0.06 10.95 -5.38
CA SER A 163 -1.49 10.78 -5.10
C SER A 163 -2.25 12.07 -5.41
N LYS A 164 -2.99 12.09 -6.52
CA LYS A 164 -3.83 13.22 -6.93
C LYS A 164 -5.31 12.92 -6.73
N SER A 165 -6.00 13.79 -6.00
CA SER A 165 -7.46 13.73 -5.90
C SER A 165 -8.09 14.33 -7.16
N GLN A 166 -9.05 13.63 -7.74
CA GLN A 166 -9.79 14.04 -8.93
C GLN A 166 -11.29 13.75 -8.75
N PRO A 167 -12.17 14.37 -9.55
CA PRO A 167 -13.55 13.91 -9.66
C PRO A 167 -13.59 12.40 -9.96
N GLY A 168 -14.32 11.63 -9.17
CA GLY A 168 -14.38 10.17 -9.32
C GLY A 168 -13.28 9.37 -8.61
N GLY A 169 -12.41 10.00 -7.81
CA GLY A 169 -11.52 9.31 -6.87
C GLY A 169 -10.08 9.78 -6.87
N VAL A 170 -9.15 8.86 -6.60
CA VAL A 170 -7.71 9.16 -6.56
C VAL A 170 -7.04 8.56 -7.80
N VAL A 171 -6.13 9.32 -8.40
CA VAL A 171 -5.25 8.87 -9.47
C VAL A 171 -3.83 8.83 -8.95
N TYR A 172 -3.14 7.71 -9.22
CA TYR A 172 -1.75 7.51 -8.87
C TYR A 172 -0.86 7.65 -10.11
N ASN A 173 0.14 8.54 -10.03
CA ASN A 173 1.17 8.68 -11.05
C ASN A 173 2.49 8.19 -10.47
N ILE A 174 3.13 7.27 -11.16
CA ILE A 174 4.50 6.86 -10.83
C ILE A 174 5.42 7.99 -11.29
N LEU A 175 6.10 8.62 -10.33
CA LEU A 175 7.08 9.65 -10.63
C LEU A 175 8.43 9.01 -10.96
N GLU A 176 8.83 8.03 -10.15
CA GLU A 176 10.12 7.35 -10.26
C GLU A 176 9.98 5.86 -9.91
N ARG A 177 10.86 5.04 -10.50
CA ARG A 177 11.03 3.62 -10.18
C ARG A 177 12.47 3.42 -9.71
N ILE A 178 12.64 2.69 -8.62
CA ILE A 178 13.94 2.35 -8.05
C ILE A 178 14.04 0.83 -7.98
N SER A 179 14.99 0.27 -8.73
CA SER A 179 15.30 -1.16 -8.67
C SER A 179 15.90 -1.54 -7.34
N LEU A 180 15.61 -2.76 -6.89
CA LEU A 180 16.27 -3.40 -5.75
C LEU A 180 17.52 -4.14 -6.21
#